data_AF-W6ZZM7-F1
#
_entry.id   AF-W6ZZM7-F1
#
_cell.length_a   1.000
_cell.length_b   1.000
_cell.length_c   1.000
_cell.angle_alpha   90.00
_cell.angle_beta   90.00
_cell.angle_gamma   90.00
#
_symmetry.space_group_name_H-M   'P 1'
#
loop_
_entity.id
_entity.type
_entity.pdbx_description
1 polymer ?
#
loop_
_entity_poly.entity_id
_entity_poly.type
_entity_poly.pdbx_seq_one_letter_code
_entity_poly.pdbx_strand_id
1 'polypeptide(L)'
;MGTSIFPGYIETVRDLLKRRKFCTDSTKSKLRICQLENDEKGVIQVREWPYDRKTQSWDPNLSRYLYGMSRNICIWIELWMNNLERSNTDQTKLLSGQCQYGDFKNLIKQGEGKEKCQIDQDRSRWVTFLKSDELNMSQTNQKDLQMCMEIVRILMQASGISRDGSGVRLNLGNQGSLCQRFYDELKAWGGQDVALNIMRHWFTVHNWPMGMQPEFLLTGRDLYEIITEEVLGTDAGIKDLVCKYESEKRERAEHPEEKFSDGQSIDTVIQESVGEGKQLDELENRMKSAVADLLSRIRDSSPSKGDSPPSKGDSVSVPLGGEGGGGSERNLLGMIGGVIFALSMGAVAVYGVSRVLLNRRRKPSGRKALRSRARNLSYRILSEEG
;
A
#
# COMPACT_ATOMS: atom_id res chain seq x y z
N MET A 1 -9.02 -11.18 -18.00
CA MET A 1 -9.31 -10.22 -16.92
C MET A 1 -8.05 -10.12 -16.05
N GLY A 2 -7.48 -8.94 -15.87
CA GLY A 2 -6.27 -8.77 -15.05
C GLY A 2 -6.63 -8.87 -13.57
N THR A 3 -5.96 -9.73 -12.82
CA THR A 3 -6.12 -9.82 -11.36
C THR A 3 -5.55 -8.56 -10.70
N SER A 4 -6.24 -8.03 -9.67
CA SER A 4 -5.71 -6.91 -8.90
C SER A 4 -4.40 -7.30 -8.21
N ILE A 5 -3.44 -6.36 -8.22
CA ILE A 5 -2.09 -6.58 -7.68
C ILE A 5 -2.13 -6.79 -6.18
N PHE A 6 -2.86 -5.94 -5.45
CA PHE A 6 -2.80 -5.88 -4.00
C PHE A 6 -3.49 -7.06 -3.29
N PRO A 7 -4.72 -7.46 -3.66
CA PRO A 7 -5.31 -8.71 -3.18
C PRO A 7 -4.48 -9.94 -3.53
N GLY A 8 -3.84 -9.98 -4.71
CA GLY A 8 -2.95 -11.09 -5.08
C GLY A 8 -1.73 -11.19 -4.15
N TYR A 9 -1.22 -10.06 -3.68
CA TYR A 9 -0.19 -10.03 -2.66
C TYR A 9 -0.71 -10.53 -1.29
N ILE A 10 -1.88 -10.08 -0.84
CA ILE A 10 -2.46 -10.56 0.43
C ILE A 10 -2.77 -12.07 0.37
N GLU A 11 -3.22 -12.55 -0.78
CA GLU A 11 -3.38 -13.99 -1.04
C GLU A 11 -2.04 -14.73 -0.92
N THR A 12 -0.94 -14.14 -1.37
CA THR A 12 0.41 -14.70 -1.17
C THR A 12 0.79 -14.76 0.31
N VAL A 13 0.43 -13.76 1.12
CA VAL A 13 0.63 -13.78 2.58
C VAL A 13 -0.13 -14.94 3.21
N ARG A 14 -1.39 -15.17 2.81
CA ARG A 14 -2.18 -16.32 3.25
C ARG A 14 -1.58 -17.65 2.80
N ASP A 15 -1.10 -17.75 1.56
CA ASP A 15 -0.53 -18.97 1.01
C ASP A 15 0.74 -19.42 1.74
N LEU A 16 1.51 -18.50 2.32
CA LEU A 16 2.64 -18.83 3.20
C LEU A 16 2.20 -19.69 4.39
N LEU A 17 0.97 -19.50 4.89
CA LEU A 17 0.41 -20.30 5.98
C LEU A 17 0.07 -21.72 5.52
N LYS A 18 -0.52 -21.85 4.33
CA LYS A 18 -0.96 -23.13 3.77
C LYS A 18 0.21 -24.04 3.42
N ARG A 19 1.22 -23.50 2.72
CA ARG A 19 2.36 -24.29 2.21
C ARG A 19 3.14 -25.01 3.30
N ARG A 20 3.20 -24.44 4.50
CA ARG A 20 3.98 -25.00 5.61
C ARG A 20 3.14 -25.80 6.60
N LYS A 21 1.87 -26.07 6.29
CA LYS A 21 0.90 -26.61 7.25
C LYS A 21 0.93 -25.80 8.57
N PHE A 22 1.21 -24.49 8.46
CA PHE A 22 1.62 -23.63 9.56
C PHE A 22 0.55 -23.57 10.64
N CYS A 23 -0.71 -23.47 10.23
CA CYS A 23 -1.85 -23.40 11.15
C CYS A 23 -2.34 -24.75 11.67
N THR A 24 -1.78 -25.87 11.19
CA THR A 24 -2.08 -27.21 11.73
C THR A 24 -1.15 -27.63 12.88
N ASP A 25 -0.01 -26.96 13.02
CA ASP A 25 0.90 -27.12 14.15
C ASP A 25 0.23 -26.60 15.42
N SER A 26 0.10 -27.45 16.44
CA SER A 26 -0.64 -27.16 17.69
C SER A 26 -0.08 -25.98 18.47
N THR A 27 1.20 -25.66 18.29
CA THR A 27 1.83 -24.49 18.92
C THR A 27 1.47 -23.20 18.20
N LYS A 28 1.35 -23.26 16.87
CA LYS A 28 1.10 -22.10 15.98
C LYS A 28 -0.36 -21.88 15.67
N SER A 29 -1.22 -22.88 15.83
CA SER A 29 -2.67 -22.75 15.67
C SER A 29 -3.28 -21.67 16.58
N LYS A 30 -2.58 -21.33 17.67
CA LYS A 30 -2.95 -20.25 18.59
C LYS A 30 -2.65 -18.85 18.05
N LEU A 31 -1.84 -18.70 17.00
CA LEU A 31 -1.54 -17.41 16.38
C LEU A 31 -2.81 -16.78 15.79
N ARG A 32 -2.87 -15.45 15.82
CA ARG A 32 -4.05 -14.67 15.41
C ARG A 32 -4.39 -14.90 13.94
N ILE A 33 -3.37 -14.95 13.06
CA ILE A 33 -3.59 -15.21 11.63
C ILE A 33 -4.20 -16.60 11.36
N CYS A 34 -3.90 -17.59 12.21
CA CYS A 34 -4.43 -18.94 12.06
C CYS A 34 -5.89 -19.05 12.53
N GLN A 35 -6.28 -18.24 13.51
CA GLN A 35 -7.69 -18.13 13.89
C GLN A 35 -8.52 -17.54 12.75
N LEU A 36 -8.01 -16.48 12.11
CA LEU A 36 -8.63 -15.89 10.92
C LEU A 36 -8.70 -16.90 9.76
N GLU A 37 -7.61 -17.62 9.48
CA GLU A 37 -7.59 -18.58 8.36
C GLU A 37 -8.58 -19.73 8.56
N ASN A 38 -8.67 -20.24 9.79
CA ASN A 38 -9.55 -21.36 10.14
C ASN A 38 -11.00 -20.93 10.42
N ASP A 39 -11.31 -19.63 10.38
CA ASP A 39 -12.68 -19.14 10.50
C ASP A 39 -13.41 -19.36 9.17
N GLU A 40 -14.29 -20.36 9.12
CA GLU A 40 -15.05 -20.73 7.93
C GLU A 40 -16.53 -20.33 8.02
N LYS A 41 -17.01 -19.90 9.19
CA LYS A 41 -18.45 -19.75 9.46
C LYS A 41 -18.81 -18.40 10.06
N GLY A 42 -17.84 -17.57 10.41
CA GLY A 42 -18.07 -16.25 10.96
C GLY A 42 -18.57 -15.25 9.93
N VAL A 43 -19.67 -14.57 10.25
CA VAL A 43 -19.87 -13.19 9.79
C VAL A 43 -19.25 -12.31 10.88
N ILE A 44 -18.23 -11.54 10.54
CA ILE A 44 -17.56 -10.63 11.46
C ILE A 44 -17.96 -9.20 11.16
N GLN A 45 -18.10 -8.38 12.20
CA GLN A 45 -18.35 -6.96 12.03
C GLN A 45 -17.03 -6.27 11.68
N VAL A 46 -17.03 -5.42 10.64
CA VAL A 46 -15.88 -4.61 10.22
C VAL A 46 -15.39 -3.72 11.37
N ARG A 47 -16.31 -3.28 12.23
CA ARG A 47 -16.03 -2.42 13.39
C ARG A 47 -15.53 -3.18 14.62
N GLU A 48 -15.25 -4.46 14.48
CA GLU A 48 -14.70 -5.29 15.54
C GLU A 48 -13.31 -5.80 15.15
N TRP A 49 -12.53 -6.21 16.15
CA TRP A 49 -11.24 -6.85 15.97
C TRP A 49 -11.23 -8.21 16.70
N PRO A 50 -11.98 -9.20 16.20
CA PRO A 50 -12.26 -10.44 16.95
C PRO A 50 -11.01 -11.29 17.21
N TYR A 51 -9.97 -11.12 16.40
CA TYR A 51 -8.73 -11.88 16.52
C TYR A 51 -7.69 -11.20 17.42
N ASP A 52 -7.93 -9.99 17.92
CA ASP A 52 -7.04 -9.38 18.91
C ASP A 52 -7.35 -9.86 20.33
N ARG A 53 -6.29 -10.31 21.03
CA ARG A 53 -6.39 -10.80 22.42
C ARG A 53 -5.94 -9.75 23.43
N LYS A 54 -5.26 -8.69 22.99
CA LYS A 54 -4.87 -7.60 23.86
C LYS A 54 -6.14 -6.77 24.14
N THR A 55 -6.45 -6.52 25.40
CA THR A 55 -7.47 -5.52 25.76
C THR A 55 -7.03 -4.20 25.13
N GLN A 56 -7.78 -3.74 24.13
CA GLN A 56 -7.42 -2.57 23.31
C GLN A 56 -7.01 -1.40 24.18
N SER A 57 -5.83 -0.85 23.89
CA SER A 57 -5.35 0.39 24.52
C SER A 57 -6.03 1.64 23.96
N TRP A 58 -6.79 1.50 22.88
CA TRP A 58 -7.54 2.60 22.28
C TRP A 58 -8.85 2.83 23.00
N ASP A 59 -9.25 4.10 23.10
CA ASP A 59 -10.59 4.43 23.55
C ASP A 59 -11.63 3.90 22.53
N PRO A 60 -12.86 3.56 22.97
CA PRO A 60 -13.86 2.94 22.11
C PRO A 60 -14.21 3.73 20.84
N ASN A 61 -14.09 5.07 20.87
CA ASN A 61 -14.39 5.91 19.70
C ASN A 61 -13.25 5.84 18.69
N LEU A 62 -12.01 5.95 19.15
CA LEU A 62 -10.84 5.77 18.29
C LEU A 62 -10.81 4.37 17.68
N SER A 63 -11.07 3.32 18.47
CA SER A 63 -11.17 1.94 17.95
C SER A 63 -12.19 1.83 16.81
N ARG A 64 -13.42 2.32 17.02
CA ARG A 64 -14.47 2.26 15.99
C ARG A 64 -14.05 2.97 14.71
N TYR A 65 -13.45 4.15 14.84
CA TYR A 65 -12.92 4.91 13.71
C TYR A 65 -11.82 4.14 12.98
N LEU A 66 -10.77 3.69 13.68
CA LEU A 66 -9.64 2.99 13.08
C LEU A 66 -10.04 1.65 12.43
N TYR A 67 -11.07 0.97 12.95
CA TYR A 67 -11.58 -0.25 12.35
C TYR A 67 -12.29 -0.02 11.03
N GLY A 68 -13.19 0.97 10.95
CA GLY A 68 -13.77 1.38 9.68
C GLY A 68 -12.71 1.92 8.70
N MET A 69 -11.76 2.70 9.22
CA MET A 69 -10.64 3.26 8.47
C MET A 69 -9.78 2.17 7.81
N SER A 70 -9.43 1.12 8.56
CA SER A 70 -8.60 0.02 8.05
C SER A 70 -9.19 -0.65 6.80
N ARG A 71 -10.52 -0.83 6.76
CA ARG A 71 -11.23 -1.34 5.56
C ARG A 71 -11.06 -0.39 4.39
N ASN A 72 -11.31 0.89 4.61
CA ASN A 72 -11.24 1.90 3.55
C ASN A 72 -9.81 2.04 3.02
N ILE A 73 -8.79 2.04 3.89
CA ILE A 73 -7.37 2.05 3.52
C ILE A 73 -7.04 0.86 2.61
N CYS A 74 -7.44 -0.36 2.98
CA CYS A 74 -7.18 -1.56 2.17
C CYS A 74 -7.80 -1.48 0.77
N ILE A 75 -9.06 -1.02 0.68
CA ILE A 75 -9.76 -0.85 -0.60
C ILE A 75 -9.13 0.28 -1.42
N TRP A 76 -8.73 1.38 -0.79
CA TRP A 76 -8.10 2.52 -1.46
C TRP A 76 -6.73 2.19 -1.99
N ILE A 77 -5.92 1.43 -1.24
CA ILE A 77 -4.63 0.92 -1.73
C ILE A 77 -4.87 0.02 -2.95
N GLU A 78 -5.86 -0.88 -2.92
CA GLU A 78 -6.19 -1.71 -4.07
C GLU A 78 -6.55 -0.88 -5.31
N LEU A 79 -7.50 0.05 -5.17
CA LEU A 79 -7.97 0.90 -6.26
C LEU A 79 -6.84 1.77 -6.83
N TRP A 80 -5.99 2.32 -5.96
CA TRP A 80 -4.81 3.06 -6.39
C TRP A 80 -3.82 2.16 -7.13
N MET A 81 -3.47 1.00 -6.58
CA MET A 81 -2.51 0.09 -7.20
C MET A 81 -2.99 -0.46 -8.55
N ASN A 82 -4.30 -0.47 -8.82
CA ASN A 82 -4.84 -0.82 -10.14
C ASN A 82 -4.46 0.21 -11.24
N ASN A 83 -4.10 1.44 -10.86
CA ASN A 83 -3.61 2.50 -11.75
C ASN A 83 -2.09 2.44 -12.02
N LEU A 84 -1.37 1.53 -11.35
CA LEU A 84 0.07 1.42 -11.51
C LEU A 84 0.40 0.45 -12.64
N GLU A 85 1.37 0.83 -13.46
CA GLU A 85 1.95 0.00 -14.50
C GLU A 85 3.05 -0.89 -13.88
N ARG A 86 3.10 -2.13 -14.36
CA ARG A 86 4.16 -3.07 -13.99
C ARG A 86 5.32 -2.92 -14.96
N SER A 87 6.48 -2.49 -14.46
CA SER A 87 7.73 -2.56 -15.20
C SER A 87 8.59 -3.69 -14.63
N ASN A 88 9.12 -4.54 -15.52
CA ASN A 88 10.01 -5.62 -15.13
C ASN A 88 11.45 -5.12 -15.22
N THR A 89 12.02 -4.73 -14.10
CA THR A 89 13.42 -4.29 -14.00
C THR A 89 14.14 -5.22 -13.04
N ASP A 90 15.23 -5.86 -13.48
CA ASP A 90 16.14 -6.61 -12.62
C ASP A 90 15.46 -7.59 -11.64
N GLN A 91 14.61 -8.48 -12.18
CA GLN A 91 13.87 -9.53 -11.45
C GLN A 91 12.80 -9.03 -10.45
N THR A 92 12.63 -7.72 -10.28
CA THR A 92 11.62 -7.14 -9.37
C THR A 92 10.54 -6.43 -10.19
N LYS A 93 9.28 -6.61 -9.82
CA LYS A 93 8.18 -5.89 -10.47
C LYS A 93 8.12 -4.48 -9.88
N LEU A 94 8.66 -3.51 -10.57
CA LEU A 94 8.54 -2.12 -10.16
C LEU A 94 7.16 -1.60 -10.59
N LEU A 95 6.38 -1.14 -9.62
CA LEU A 95 5.09 -0.51 -9.83
C LEU A 95 5.29 1.00 -9.87
N SER A 96 4.93 1.58 -11.00
CA SER A 96 5.05 3.01 -11.27
C SER A 96 3.91 3.46 -12.16
N GLY A 97 3.53 4.73 -12.09
CA GLY A 97 2.50 5.29 -12.95
C GLY A 97 2.38 6.79 -12.79
N GLN A 98 1.60 7.42 -13.66
CA GLN A 98 1.31 8.85 -13.55
C GLN A 98 0.39 9.16 -12.36
N CYS A 99 -0.45 8.20 -11.95
CA CYS A 99 -1.32 8.31 -10.80
C CYS A 99 -0.56 8.16 -9.48
N GLN A 100 -0.11 9.28 -8.90
CA GLN A 100 0.42 9.28 -7.54
C GLN A 100 -0.72 9.08 -6.53
N TYR A 101 -0.41 8.55 -5.34
CA TYR A 101 -1.45 8.31 -4.34
C TYR A 101 -2.17 9.60 -3.89
N GLY A 102 -1.44 10.74 -3.84
CA GLY A 102 -2.06 12.04 -3.59
C GLY A 102 -3.06 12.46 -4.69
N ASP A 103 -2.73 12.23 -5.97
CA ASP A 103 -3.66 12.48 -7.09
C ASP A 103 -4.90 11.57 -6.95
N PHE A 104 -4.70 10.29 -6.61
CA PHE A 104 -5.78 9.34 -6.35
C PHE A 104 -6.70 9.80 -5.20
N LYS A 105 -6.12 10.28 -4.10
CA LYS A 105 -6.87 10.81 -2.96
C LYS A 105 -7.71 12.03 -3.34
N ASN A 106 -7.17 12.92 -4.17
CA ASN A 106 -7.92 14.07 -4.71
C ASN A 106 -9.06 13.61 -5.63
N LEU A 107 -8.83 12.57 -6.43
CA LEU A 107 -9.89 11.94 -7.24
C LEU A 107 -11.03 11.41 -6.38
N ILE A 108 -10.73 10.68 -5.31
CA ILE A 108 -11.74 10.14 -4.40
C ILE A 108 -12.49 11.25 -3.65
N LYS A 109 -11.79 12.30 -3.20
CA LYS A 109 -12.39 13.34 -2.33
C LYS A 109 -13.11 14.45 -3.10
N GLN A 110 -12.58 14.85 -4.25
CA GLN A 110 -12.99 16.04 -4.99
C GLN A 110 -13.34 15.71 -6.44
N GLY A 111 -12.83 14.61 -6.99
CA GLY A 111 -12.98 14.31 -8.41
C GLY A 111 -12.03 15.02 -9.34
N GLU A 112 -10.99 15.60 -8.77
CA GLU A 112 -9.84 16.15 -9.49
C GLU A 112 -8.85 15.02 -9.81
N GLY A 113 -8.01 15.17 -10.84
CA GLY A 113 -7.00 14.16 -11.19
C GLY A 113 -7.48 13.01 -12.08
N LYS A 114 -8.68 13.13 -12.69
CA LYS A 114 -9.24 12.13 -13.63
C LYS A 114 -8.35 11.85 -14.84
N GLU A 115 -7.53 12.82 -15.21
CA GLU A 115 -6.59 12.72 -16.31
C GLU A 115 -5.40 11.80 -16.01
N LYS A 116 -5.03 11.64 -14.72
CA LYS A 116 -3.92 10.78 -14.29
C LYS A 116 -4.39 9.47 -13.69
N CYS A 117 -5.54 9.49 -13.02
CA CYS A 117 -6.06 8.39 -12.21
C CYS A 117 -7.46 7.98 -12.70
N GLN A 118 -7.69 6.67 -12.82
CA GLN A 118 -8.95 6.05 -13.20
C GLN A 118 -9.41 5.05 -12.14
N ILE A 119 -10.71 4.98 -11.91
CA ILE A 119 -11.30 4.03 -10.95
C ILE A 119 -11.82 2.84 -11.73
N ASP A 120 -10.98 1.82 -11.87
CA ASP A 120 -11.37 0.56 -12.51
C ASP A 120 -11.95 -0.39 -11.46
N GLN A 121 -13.28 -0.40 -11.38
CA GLN A 121 -14.03 -1.27 -10.47
C GLN A 121 -13.97 -2.73 -10.89
N ASP A 122 -13.98 -3.00 -12.18
CA ASP A 122 -14.00 -4.36 -12.72
C ASP A 122 -12.70 -5.09 -12.39
N ARG A 123 -11.61 -4.34 -12.16
CA ARG A 123 -10.34 -4.85 -11.65
C ARG A 123 -10.26 -4.94 -10.13
N SER A 124 -11.15 -4.32 -9.36
CA SER A 124 -11.12 -4.38 -7.90
C SER A 124 -11.94 -5.56 -7.35
N ARG A 125 -11.33 -6.34 -6.47
CA ARG A 125 -11.96 -7.42 -5.71
C ARG A 125 -12.71 -6.92 -4.49
N TRP A 126 -12.37 -5.74 -3.96
CA TRP A 126 -12.90 -5.27 -2.68
C TRP A 126 -13.76 -4.00 -2.72
N VAL A 127 -13.87 -3.31 -3.86
CA VAL A 127 -14.65 -2.07 -3.97
C VAL A 127 -16.11 -2.23 -3.52
N THR A 128 -16.70 -3.41 -3.73
CA THR A 128 -18.07 -3.72 -3.30
C THR A 128 -18.25 -3.73 -1.78
N PHE A 129 -17.17 -3.88 -1.01
CA PHE A 129 -17.21 -3.90 0.46
C PHE A 129 -17.07 -2.53 1.10
N LEU A 130 -16.95 -1.43 0.33
CA LEU A 130 -16.83 -0.07 0.85
C LEU A 130 -17.95 0.32 1.84
N LYS A 131 -19.16 -0.21 1.63
CA LYS A 131 -20.34 0.02 2.49
C LYS A 131 -20.68 -1.16 3.38
N SER A 132 -19.96 -2.28 3.27
CA SER A 132 -20.28 -3.47 4.06
C SER A 132 -19.81 -3.28 5.49
N ASP A 133 -20.72 -3.29 6.45
CA ASP A 133 -20.35 -3.34 7.88
C ASP A 133 -20.00 -4.76 8.34
N GLU A 134 -20.20 -5.76 7.48
CA GLU A 134 -19.96 -7.18 7.76
C GLU A 134 -19.04 -7.83 6.73
N LEU A 135 -18.24 -8.80 7.16
CA LEU A 135 -17.46 -9.66 6.29
C LEU A 135 -17.76 -11.14 6.58
N ASN A 136 -17.98 -11.92 5.53
CA ASN A 136 -18.22 -13.35 5.59
C ASN A 136 -16.90 -14.13 5.42
N MET A 137 -16.42 -14.75 6.49
CA MET A 137 -15.15 -15.47 6.53
C MET A 137 -15.14 -16.78 5.72
N SER A 138 -16.30 -17.28 5.29
CA SER A 138 -16.36 -18.37 4.29
C SER A 138 -15.88 -17.93 2.90
N GLN A 139 -15.94 -16.63 2.59
CA GLN A 139 -15.55 -16.09 1.29
C GLN A 139 -14.07 -15.68 1.28
N THR A 140 -13.28 -16.35 0.45
CA THR A 140 -11.84 -16.10 0.27
C THR A 140 -11.52 -14.61 0.07
N ASN A 141 -12.25 -13.90 -0.80
CA ASN A 141 -12.02 -12.48 -1.05
C ASN A 141 -12.21 -11.60 0.20
N GLN A 142 -13.21 -11.91 1.03
CA GLN A 142 -13.51 -11.15 2.25
C GLN A 142 -12.54 -11.49 3.37
N LYS A 143 -12.08 -12.75 3.43
CA LYS A 143 -10.98 -13.17 4.31
C LYS A 143 -9.67 -12.45 3.97
N ASP A 144 -9.36 -12.30 2.68
CA ASP A 144 -8.20 -11.53 2.22
C ASP A 144 -8.33 -10.05 2.64
N LEU A 145 -9.52 -9.45 2.48
CA LEU A 145 -9.76 -8.08 2.95
C LEU A 145 -9.59 -7.96 4.47
N GLN A 146 -10.14 -8.90 5.26
CA GLN A 146 -9.95 -8.91 6.71
C GLN A 146 -8.47 -9.04 7.08
N MET A 147 -7.70 -9.88 6.37
CA MET A 147 -6.27 -10.02 6.60
C MET A 147 -5.53 -8.70 6.35
N CYS A 148 -5.87 -7.97 5.29
CA CYS A 148 -5.33 -6.63 5.07
C CYS A 148 -5.69 -5.69 6.23
N MET A 149 -6.94 -5.70 6.69
CA MET A 149 -7.41 -4.85 7.79
C MET A 149 -6.66 -5.14 9.09
N GLU A 150 -6.42 -6.42 9.41
CA GLU A 150 -5.59 -6.84 10.55
C GLU A 150 -4.18 -6.24 10.48
N ILE A 151 -3.52 -6.33 9.33
CA ILE A 151 -2.17 -5.78 9.14
C ILE A 151 -2.19 -4.27 9.37
N VAL A 152 -3.12 -3.55 8.74
CA VAL A 152 -3.25 -2.10 8.92
C VAL A 152 -3.48 -1.73 10.39
N ARG A 153 -4.34 -2.46 11.11
CA ARG A 153 -4.59 -2.24 12.56
C ARG A 153 -3.36 -2.50 13.42
N ILE A 154 -2.61 -3.55 13.14
CA ILE A 154 -1.35 -3.86 13.81
C ILE A 154 -0.36 -2.69 13.63
N LEU A 155 -0.23 -2.20 12.41
CA LEU A 155 0.65 -1.06 12.13
C LEU A 155 0.18 0.20 12.85
N MET A 156 -1.13 0.48 12.85
CA MET A 156 -1.67 1.63 13.57
C MET A 156 -1.45 1.53 15.10
N GLN A 157 -1.58 0.33 15.66
CA GLN A 157 -1.38 0.09 17.09
C GLN A 157 0.10 0.22 17.46
N ALA A 158 0.99 -0.41 16.68
CA ALA A 158 2.42 -0.35 16.90
C ALA A 158 2.99 1.07 16.73
N SER A 159 2.42 1.89 15.86
CA SER A 159 2.81 3.30 15.72
C SER A 159 2.38 4.19 16.89
N GLY A 160 1.68 3.64 17.89
CA GLY A 160 1.24 4.39 19.06
C GLY A 160 0.24 5.48 18.71
N ILE A 161 -0.64 5.22 17.72
CA ILE A 161 -1.73 6.14 17.43
C ILE A 161 -2.60 6.26 18.68
N SER A 162 -2.78 7.49 19.13
CA SER A 162 -3.65 7.84 20.24
C SER A 162 -4.50 9.06 19.88
N ARG A 163 -5.54 9.27 20.68
CA ARG A 163 -6.35 10.48 20.60
C ARG A 163 -5.85 11.48 21.62
N ASP A 164 -5.62 12.72 21.19
CA ASP A 164 -5.38 13.86 22.07
C ASP A 164 -6.42 14.95 21.80
N GLY A 165 -7.38 15.09 22.71
CA GLY A 165 -8.53 15.95 22.54
C GLY A 165 -9.39 15.57 21.33
N SER A 166 -9.45 16.45 20.33
CA SER A 166 -10.20 16.23 19.08
C SER A 166 -9.38 15.58 17.97
N GLY A 167 -8.06 15.49 18.13
CA GLY A 167 -7.13 15.03 17.09
C GLY A 167 -6.59 13.64 17.32
N VAL A 168 -6.07 13.05 16.24
CA VAL A 168 -5.26 11.83 16.27
C VAL A 168 -3.78 12.23 16.27
N ARG A 169 -2.99 11.67 17.19
CA ARG A 169 -1.55 11.91 17.26
C ARG A 169 -0.79 10.60 17.27
N LEU A 170 0.46 10.66 16.83
CA LEU A 170 1.41 9.56 16.96
C LEU A 170 2.25 9.78 18.21
N ASN A 171 2.28 8.78 19.09
CA ASN A 171 3.24 8.73 20.16
C ASN A 171 4.48 7.94 19.73
N LEU A 172 5.39 8.63 19.05
CA LEU A 172 6.70 8.09 18.66
C LEU A 172 7.74 8.13 19.80
N GLY A 173 7.31 8.23 21.07
CA GLY A 173 8.22 8.37 22.22
C GLY A 173 9.31 7.29 22.29
N ASN A 174 10.27 7.47 23.20
CA ASN A 174 11.53 6.71 23.39
C ASN A 174 11.44 5.17 23.58
N GLN A 175 10.37 4.49 23.17
CA GLN A 175 10.15 3.06 23.33
C GLN A 175 10.83 2.22 22.22
N GLY A 176 12.08 2.56 21.92
CA GLY A 176 12.94 1.82 20.99
C GLY A 176 12.63 2.04 19.51
N SER A 177 13.15 1.12 18.68
CA SER A 177 13.01 1.11 17.21
C SER A 177 11.56 0.84 16.81
N LEU A 178 10.95 1.76 16.07
CA LEU A 178 9.59 1.61 15.54
C LEU A 178 9.51 0.45 14.55
N CYS A 179 10.52 0.29 13.69
CA CYS A 179 10.64 -0.83 12.77
C CYS A 179 10.72 -2.18 13.48
N GLN A 180 11.45 -2.26 14.61
CA GLN A 180 11.47 -3.48 15.43
C GLN A 180 10.09 -3.80 15.99
N ARG A 181 9.40 -2.77 16.50
CA ARG A 181 8.06 -2.94 17.08
C ARG A 181 7.06 -3.43 16.04
N PHE A 182 7.10 -2.90 14.80
CA PHE A 182 6.28 -3.42 13.71
C PHE A 182 6.57 -4.89 13.44
N TYR A 183 7.84 -5.25 13.31
CA TYR A 183 8.24 -6.62 13.10
C TYR A 183 7.75 -7.55 14.23
N ASP A 184 7.91 -7.14 15.49
CA ASP A 184 7.52 -7.94 16.66
C ASP A 184 6.00 -8.15 16.73
N GLU A 185 5.19 -7.12 16.48
CA GLU A 185 3.73 -7.24 16.48
C GLU A 185 3.23 -8.09 15.30
N LEU A 186 3.84 -7.95 14.13
CA LEU A 186 3.55 -8.79 12.96
C LEU A 186 3.99 -10.24 13.19
N LYS A 187 5.14 -10.46 13.84
CA LYS A 187 5.65 -11.79 14.20
C LYS A 187 4.75 -12.46 15.23
N ALA A 188 4.27 -11.72 16.23
CA ALA A 188 3.30 -12.21 17.19
C ALA A 188 1.95 -12.55 16.55
N TRP A 189 1.56 -11.85 15.48
CA TRP A 189 0.33 -12.10 14.74
C TRP A 189 0.41 -13.30 13.79
N GLY A 190 1.45 -13.34 12.95
CA GLY A 190 1.55 -14.28 11.82
C GLY A 190 2.79 -15.18 11.79
N GLY A 191 3.69 -15.04 12.77
CA GLY A 191 4.99 -15.72 12.76
C GLY A 191 6.06 -14.97 11.94
N GLN A 192 7.29 -15.46 12.05
CA GLN A 192 8.48 -14.79 11.49
C GLN A 192 8.44 -14.63 9.97
N ASP A 193 8.08 -15.67 9.20
CA ASP A 193 8.07 -15.57 7.74
C ASP A 193 7.03 -14.57 7.22
N VAL A 194 5.85 -14.52 7.85
CA VAL A 194 4.79 -13.57 7.51
C VAL A 194 5.24 -12.16 7.85
N ALA A 195 5.83 -11.96 9.04
CA ALA A 195 6.35 -10.66 9.45
C ALA A 195 7.43 -10.15 8.49
N LEU A 196 8.42 -10.98 8.15
CA LEU A 196 9.46 -10.62 7.17
C LEU A 196 8.86 -10.30 5.79
N ASN A 197 7.87 -11.08 5.35
CA ASN A 197 7.19 -10.82 4.09
C ASN A 197 6.48 -9.46 4.09
N ILE A 198 5.76 -9.12 5.18
CA ILE A 198 5.06 -7.84 5.30
C ILE A 198 6.07 -6.69 5.40
N MET A 199 7.06 -6.80 6.29
CA MET A 199 8.11 -5.77 6.45
C MET A 199 8.76 -5.39 5.11
N ARG A 200 9.02 -6.39 4.27
CA ARG A 200 9.65 -6.20 2.97
C ARG A 200 8.80 -5.45 1.95
N HIS A 201 7.47 -5.63 1.94
CA HIS A 201 6.61 -5.00 0.92
C HIS A 201 5.95 -3.71 1.41
N TRP A 202 5.83 -3.53 2.73
CA TRP A 202 5.10 -2.40 3.31
C TRP A 202 6.00 -1.25 3.71
N PHE A 203 7.30 -1.50 3.85
CA PHE A 203 8.29 -0.52 4.29
C PHE A 203 9.45 -0.44 3.31
N THR A 204 10.09 0.72 3.28
CA THR A 204 11.41 0.88 2.67
C THR A 204 12.46 0.26 3.59
N VAL A 205 13.04 -0.88 3.18
CA VAL A 205 14.02 -1.62 4.00
C VAL A 205 15.43 -1.60 3.41
N HIS A 206 16.40 -1.09 4.17
CA HIS A 206 17.82 -1.11 3.87
C HIS A 206 18.50 -2.39 4.35
N ASN A 207 19.61 -2.77 3.69
CA ASN A 207 20.41 -3.97 3.99
C ASN A 207 19.64 -5.29 3.90
N TRP A 208 18.58 -5.31 3.10
CA TRP A 208 17.80 -6.53 2.90
C TRP A 208 18.64 -7.62 2.19
N PRO A 209 18.58 -8.90 2.62
CA PRO A 209 19.43 -9.94 2.05
C PRO A 209 19.19 -10.18 0.56
N MET A 210 20.30 -10.31 -0.18
CA MET A 210 20.26 -10.70 -1.60
C MET A 210 19.60 -12.08 -1.72
N GLY A 211 18.53 -12.18 -2.52
CA GLY A 211 17.73 -13.41 -2.68
C GLY A 211 16.36 -13.39 -2.01
N MET A 212 16.08 -12.39 -1.18
CA MET A 212 14.74 -12.16 -0.62
C MET A 212 14.06 -10.95 -1.23
N GLN A 213 14.13 -10.73 -2.55
CA GLN A 213 13.50 -9.55 -3.18
C GLN A 213 11.97 -9.55 -3.04
N PRO A 214 11.33 -8.37 -2.87
CA PRO A 214 9.88 -8.25 -2.88
C PRO A 214 9.29 -8.65 -4.22
N GLU A 215 8.05 -9.12 -4.21
CA GLU A 215 7.33 -9.41 -5.44
C GLU A 215 7.09 -8.12 -6.24
N PHE A 216 6.85 -7.02 -5.53
CA PHE A 216 6.70 -5.70 -6.11
C PHE A 216 7.34 -4.61 -5.26
N LEU A 217 7.79 -3.54 -5.93
CA LEU A 217 8.25 -2.30 -5.30
C LEU A 217 7.36 -1.16 -5.75
N LEU A 218 6.99 -0.28 -4.83
CA LEU A 218 6.31 0.97 -5.15
C LEU A 218 7.36 2.06 -5.40
N THR A 219 7.16 2.87 -6.43
CA THR A 219 8.06 3.99 -6.71
C THR A 219 7.71 5.20 -5.84
N GLY A 220 8.69 5.69 -5.07
CA GLY A 220 8.63 6.98 -4.39
C GLY A 220 7.92 7.03 -3.03
N ARG A 221 7.15 6.00 -2.67
CA ARG A 221 6.50 5.87 -1.35
C ARG A 221 6.29 4.40 -1.02
N ASP A 222 6.22 4.06 0.27
CA ASP A 222 5.85 2.71 0.73
C ASP A 222 4.40 2.67 1.24
N LEU A 223 3.91 1.46 1.55
CA LEU A 223 2.53 1.29 2.03
C LEU A 223 2.33 1.87 3.42
N TYR A 224 3.36 1.88 4.26
CA TYR A 224 3.28 2.46 5.60
C TYR A 224 3.09 3.98 5.55
N GLU A 225 3.82 4.69 4.68
CA GLU A 225 3.61 6.11 4.42
C GLU A 225 2.15 6.37 4.01
N ILE A 226 1.61 5.57 3.09
CA ILE A 226 0.22 5.68 2.63
C ILE A 226 -0.76 5.51 3.79
N ILE A 227 -0.58 4.48 4.63
CA ILE A 227 -1.45 4.21 5.78
C ILE A 227 -1.44 5.37 6.76
N THR A 228 -0.25 5.89 7.09
CA THR A 228 -0.11 7.01 8.03
C THR A 228 -0.68 8.31 7.45
N GLU A 229 -0.51 8.57 6.15
CA GLU A 229 -1.11 9.73 5.47
C GLU A 229 -2.65 9.66 5.46
N GLU A 230 -3.21 8.46 5.42
CA GLU A 230 -4.66 8.29 5.52
C GLU A 230 -5.20 8.55 6.93
N VAL A 231 -4.47 8.12 7.96
CA VAL A 231 -4.90 8.33 9.34
C VAL A 231 -4.68 9.76 9.81
N LEU A 232 -3.52 10.35 9.49
CA LEU A 232 -3.09 11.66 10.00
C LEU A 232 -3.55 12.82 9.11
N GLY A 233 -3.92 12.54 7.86
CA GLY A 233 -4.37 13.52 6.89
C GLY A 233 -3.37 13.75 5.75
N THR A 234 -3.83 14.44 4.72
CA THR A 234 -3.05 14.75 3.51
C THR A 234 -1.71 15.40 3.90
N ASP A 235 -0.63 14.86 3.33
CA ASP A 235 0.76 15.28 3.59
C ASP A 235 1.29 15.12 5.01
N ALA A 236 0.51 14.53 5.93
CA ALA A 236 0.90 14.29 7.32
C ALA A 236 1.41 12.86 7.58
N GLY A 237 1.61 12.04 6.53
CA GLY A 237 2.18 10.70 6.65
C GLY A 237 3.64 10.71 7.10
N ILE A 238 4.10 9.62 7.72
CA ILE A 238 5.50 9.47 8.13
C ILE A 238 6.34 9.07 6.92
N LYS A 239 7.01 10.05 6.30
CA LYS A 239 7.82 9.84 5.08
C LYS A 239 9.24 9.34 5.36
N ASP A 240 9.70 9.49 6.60
CA ASP A 240 11.13 9.39 6.94
C ASP A 240 11.52 8.08 7.59
N LEU A 241 10.54 7.22 7.83
CA LEU A 241 10.79 5.91 8.42
C LEU A 241 11.40 4.98 7.38
N VAL A 242 12.69 4.73 7.51
CA VAL A 242 13.38 3.69 6.74
C VAL A 242 13.76 2.58 7.70
N CYS A 243 13.35 1.34 7.44
CA CYS A 243 13.77 0.23 8.28
C CYS A 243 15.15 -0.27 7.84
N LYS A 244 16.03 -0.60 8.78
CA LYS A 244 17.32 -1.24 8.51
C LYS A 244 17.26 -2.67 9.03
N TYR A 245 17.47 -3.63 8.15
CA TYR A 245 17.59 -5.03 8.56
C TYR A 245 19.02 -5.30 9.07
N GLU A 246 19.11 -5.78 10.30
CA GLU A 246 20.36 -6.13 10.98
C GLU A 246 20.48 -7.65 11.02
N SER A 247 21.06 -8.26 9.97
CA SER A 247 21.40 -9.68 10.05
C SER A 247 22.58 -9.86 11.00
N GLU A 248 22.37 -10.48 12.15
CA GLU A 248 23.49 -11.05 12.89
C GLU A 248 24.19 -12.09 12.00
N LYS A 249 25.53 -12.05 11.96
CA LYS A 249 26.30 -13.04 11.22
C LYS A 249 25.93 -14.42 11.76
N ARG A 250 25.23 -15.21 10.93
CA ARG A 250 24.57 -16.49 11.20
C ARG A 250 25.51 -17.63 11.62
N GLU A 251 26.57 -17.38 12.36
CA GLU A 251 27.59 -18.42 12.48
C GLU A 251 27.12 -19.65 13.27
N ARG A 252 26.17 -19.57 14.23
CA ARG A 252 25.71 -20.77 14.98
C ARG A 252 24.29 -20.82 15.56
N ALA A 253 23.42 -19.82 15.38
CA ALA A 253 22.08 -19.87 15.97
C ALA A 253 21.12 -20.70 15.10
N GLU A 254 20.46 -21.70 15.70
CA GLU A 254 19.40 -22.51 15.05
C GLU A 254 18.19 -21.65 14.63
N HIS A 255 17.98 -20.53 15.35
CA HIS A 255 16.96 -19.53 15.05
C HIS A 255 17.54 -18.13 15.25
N PRO A 256 18.17 -17.52 14.23
CA PRO A 256 18.69 -16.17 14.35
C PRO A 256 17.53 -15.21 14.64
N GLU A 257 17.72 -14.36 15.65
CA GLU A 257 16.77 -13.30 15.95
C GLU A 257 16.87 -12.23 14.87
N GLU A 258 15.75 -12.00 14.16
CA GLU A 258 15.69 -10.95 13.16
C GLU A 258 15.54 -9.60 13.87
N LYS A 259 16.43 -8.67 13.53
CA LYS A 259 16.48 -7.36 14.16
C LYS A 259 16.34 -6.24 13.14
N PHE A 260 15.58 -5.22 13.51
CA PHE A 260 15.31 -4.03 12.73
C PHE A 260 15.63 -2.78 13.53
N SER A 261 16.29 -1.81 12.90
CA SER A 261 16.49 -0.48 13.46
C SER A 261 15.86 0.60 12.58
N ASP A 262 15.52 1.72 13.20
CA ASP A 262 15.07 2.90 12.46
C ASP A 262 16.26 3.56 11.76
N GLY A 263 16.04 3.96 10.53
CA GLY A 263 16.88 4.79 9.71
C GLY A 263 16.15 6.07 9.34
N GLN A 264 16.92 7.10 9.00
CA GLN A 264 16.40 8.31 8.40
C GLN A 264 16.58 8.22 6.88
N SER A 265 15.55 8.59 6.13
CA SER A 265 15.71 8.92 4.73
C SER A 265 16.64 10.13 4.59
N ILE A 266 17.55 10.12 3.61
CA ILE A 266 18.49 11.22 3.35
C ILE A 266 17.74 12.45 2.79
N ASP A 267 16.52 12.25 2.27
CA ASP A 267 15.81 13.24 1.46
C ASP A 267 14.88 14.16 2.26
N THR A 268 14.80 14.05 3.60
CA THR A 268 13.80 14.81 4.37
C THR A 268 14.34 15.38 5.68
N VAL A 269 14.13 16.69 5.86
CA VAL A 269 14.29 17.39 7.14
C VAL A 269 12.92 17.45 7.80
N ILE A 270 12.75 16.74 8.92
CA ILE A 270 11.50 16.74 9.69
C ILE A 270 11.22 18.18 10.17
N GLN A 271 10.18 18.81 9.65
CA GLN A 271 9.53 19.91 10.36
C GLN A 271 8.61 19.29 11.41
N GLU A 272 9.00 19.34 12.68
CA GLU A 272 8.13 19.04 13.82
C GLU A 272 7.02 20.10 13.90
N SER A 273 6.03 19.98 13.04
CA SER A 273 4.74 20.64 13.21
C SER A 273 3.66 19.66 12.80
N VAL A 274 3.31 18.78 13.73
CA VAL A 274 2.07 18.01 13.66
C VAL A 274 0.93 19.03 13.68
N GLY A 275 0.26 19.20 12.54
CA GLY A 275 -0.83 20.15 12.38
C GLY A 275 -1.94 19.92 13.41
N GLU A 276 -2.68 20.99 13.72
CA GLU A 276 -3.88 20.91 14.56
C GLU A 276 -4.81 19.80 14.05
N GLY A 277 -4.98 18.75 14.85
CA GLY A 277 -5.77 17.59 14.47
C GLY A 277 -7.21 18.00 14.18
N LYS A 278 -7.68 17.73 12.96
CA LYS A 278 -9.08 17.92 12.56
C LYS A 278 -9.97 17.04 13.43
N GLN A 279 -11.20 17.51 13.70
CA GLN A 279 -12.15 16.77 14.54
C GLN A 279 -12.44 15.40 13.89
N LEU A 280 -12.29 14.33 14.67
CA LEU A 280 -12.53 12.94 14.24
C LEU A 280 -13.90 12.74 13.56
N ASP A 281 -14.94 13.37 14.11
CA ASP A 281 -16.30 13.31 13.58
C ASP A 281 -16.41 13.98 12.21
N GLU A 282 -15.70 15.09 12.00
CA GLU A 282 -15.61 15.73 10.69
C GLU A 282 -14.90 14.83 9.69
N LEU A 283 -13.82 14.16 10.10
CA LEU A 283 -13.07 13.23 9.26
C LEU A 283 -13.91 12.01 8.87
N GLU A 284 -14.63 11.40 9.82
CA GLU A 284 -15.55 10.30 9.55
C GLU A 284 -16.67 10.72 8.58
N ASN A 285 -17.27 11.89 8.79
CA ASN A 285 -18.31 12.42 7.91
C ASN A 285 -17.77 12.72 6.51
N ARG A 286 -16.56 13.27 6.41
CA ARG A 286 -15.88 13.49 5.12
C ARG A 286 -15.61 12.18 4.40
N MET A 287 -15.20 11.14 5.11
CA MET A 287 -15.00 9.82 4.51
C MET A 287 -16.32 9.20 4.04
N LYS A 288 -17.39 9.27 4.85
CA LYS A 288 -18.71 8.79 4.45
C LYS A 288 -19.19 9.50 3.18
N SER A 289 -19.00 10.82 3.11
CA SER A 289 -19.31 11.62 1.93
C SER A 289 -18.47 11.21 0.72
N ALA A 290 -17.15 11.09 0.87
CA ALA A 290 -16.25 10.67 -0.20
C ALA A 290 -16.56 9.25 -0.70
N VAL A 291 -16.93 8.31 0.19
CA VAL A 291 -17.37 6.97 -0.19
C VAL A 291 -18.71 7.02 -0.93
N ALA A 292 -19.65 7.87 -0.50
CA ALA A 292 -20.92 8.03 -1.20
C ALA A 292 -20.75 8.61 -2.61
N ASP A 293 -19.93 9.65 -2.76
CA ASP A 293 -19.59 10.28 -4.04
C ASP A 293 -18.80 9.35 -4.96
N LEU A 294 -17.84 8.61 -4.41
CA LEU A 294 -17.14 7.56 -5.13
C LEU A 294 -18.14 6.55 -5.71
N LEU A 295 -19.10 6.10 -4.91
CA LEU A 295 -20.08 5.10 -5.35
C LEU A 295 -21.10 5.65 -6.35
N SER A 296 -21.48 6.93 -6.28
CA SER A 296 -22.30 7.55 -7.32
C SER A 296 -21.56 7.63 -8.65
N ARG A 297 -20.30 8.07 -8.64
CA ARG A 297 -19.46 8.12 -9.85
C ARG A 297 -19.24 6.74 -10.45
N ILE A 298 -19.03 5.75 -9.58
CA ILE A 298 -18.94 4.35 -9.94
C ILE A 298 -20.20 3.91 -10.70
N ARG A 299 -21.39 4.24 -10.20
CA ARG A 299 -22.67 3.94 -10.84
C ARG A 299 -22.82 4.67 -12.18
N ASP A 300 -22.43 5.95 -12.25
CA ASP A 300 -22.58 6.77 -13.46
C ASP A 300 -21.57 6.40 -14.56
N SER A 301 -20.42 5.82 -14.18
CA SER A 301 -19.39 5.36 -15.13
C SER A 301 -19.69 4.02 -15.79
N SER A 302 -20.69 3.27 -15.30
CA SER A 302 -21.15 2.07 -16.01
C SER A 302 -21.76 2.50 -17.33
N PRO A 303 -21.23 2.05 -18.48
CA PRO A 303 -21.78 2.41 -19.78
C PRO A 303 -23.27 2.07 -19.75
N SER A 304 -24.11 3.11 -19.86
CA SER A 304 -25.52 2.96 -20.18
C SER A 304 -25.60 1.91 -21.27
N LYS A 305 -26.26 0.79 -20.99
CA LYS A 305 -26.52 -0.27 -21.97
C LYS A 305 -27.20 0.44 -23.13
N GLY A 306 -26.39 0.83 -24.11
CA GLY A 306 -26.84 1.47 -25.33
C GLY A 306 -27.91 0.58 -25.91
N ASP A 307 -28.99 1.24 -26.31
CA ASP A 307 -30.16 0.68 -26.95
C ASP A 307 -29.78 -0.58 -27.72
N SER A 308 -30.34 -1.70 -27.28
CA SER A 308 -30.31 -2.91 -28.08
C SER A 308 -30.77 -2.50 -29.49
N PRO A 309 -29.98 -2.75 -30.54
CA PRO A 309 -30.43 -2.44 -31.89
C PRO A 309 -31.81 -3.07 -32.05
N PRO A 310 -32.82 -2.33 -32.56
CA PRO A 310 -34.16 -2.87 -32.69
C PRO A 310 -34.05 -4.18 -33.45
N SER A 311 -34.46 -5.25 -32.79
CA SER A 311 -34.63 -6.57 -33.37
C SER A 311 -35.44 -6.38 -34.65
N LYS A 312 -34.77 -6.45 -35.80
CA LYS A 312 -35.42 -6.48 -37.11
C LYS A 312 -36.26 -7.75 -37.14
N GLY A 313 -37.55 -7.60 -36.86
CA GLY A 313 -38.56 -8.51 -37.35
C GLY A 313 -38.57 -8.40 -38.87
N ASP A 314 -38.31 -9.52 -39.54
CA ASP A 314 -38.60 -9.67 -40.96
C ASP A 314 -40.10 -9.54 -41.17
N SER A 315 -40.53 -8.40 -41.68
CA SER A 315 -41.76 -8.29 -42.45
C SER A 315 -41.53 -7.33 -43.61
N VAL A 316 -41.40 -7.95 -44.78
CA VAL A 316 -41.33 -7.36 -46.10
C VAL A 316 -42.61 -6.58 -46.39
N SER A 317 -42.48 -5.27 -46.65
CA SER A 317 -43.30 -4.55 -47.63
C SER A 317 -42.74 -3.14 -47.88
N VAL A 318 -42.33 -2.92 -49.13
CA VAL A 318 -42.02 -1.65 -49.83
C VAL A 318 -43.22 -1.40 -50.79
N PRO A 319 -43.56 -0.20 -51.33
CA PRO A 319 -42.89 1.12 -51.29
C PRO A 319 -43.80 2.35 -51.02
N LEU A 320 -43.14 3.53 -50.96
CA LEU A 320 -43.41 4.81 -51.67
C LEU A 320 -43.58 6.07 -50.80
N GLY A 321 -42.71 7.05 -51.09
CA GLY A 321 -43.06 8.45 -51.27
C GLY A 321 -42.92 9.39 -50.08
N GLY A 322 -42.04 10.39 -50.18
CA GLY A 322 -42.06 11.55 -49.29
C GLY A 322 -40.77 12.37 -49.30
N GLU A 323 -40.73 13.39 -50.17
CA GLU A 323 -39.79 14.52 -50.13
C GLU A 323 -40.06 15.48 -48.96
N GLY A 324 -39.01 16.19 -48.54
CA GLY A 324 -39.04 17.33 -47.59
C GLY A 324 -38.13 17.03 -46.39
N GLY A 325 -37.14 17.83 -46.00
CA GLY A 325 -36.84 19.24 -46.25
C GLY A 325 -36.55 19.90 -44.89
N GLY A 326 -35.37 20.53 -44.74
CA GLY A 326 -35.17 21.64 -43.80
C GLY A 326 -34.26 21.46 -42.58
N GLY A 327 -33.21 22.29 -42.54
CA GLY A 327 -32.60 22.89 -41.33
C GLY A 327 -31.71 21.99 -40.47
N SER A 328 -30.73 22.46 -39.69
CA SER A 328 -30.26 23.80 -39.36
C SER A 328 -29.00 23.63 -38.49
N GLU A 329 -28.00 24.50 -38.68
CA GLU A 329 -27.06 25.04 -37.67
C GLU A 329 -25.92 24.14 -37.09
N ARG A 330 -24.62 24.46 -37.33
CA ARG A 330 -23.74 25.46 -36.65
C ARG A 330 -23.37 25.02 -35.21
N ASN A 331 -22.14 24.98 -34.68
CA ASN A 331 -20.85 25.69 -34.82
C ASN A 331 -19.75 24.79 -34.18
N LEU A 332 -18.47 24.76 -34.56
CA LEU A 332 -17.44 25.81 -34.66
C LEU A 332 -17.01 26.40 -33.30
N LEU A 333 -16.00 25.82 -32.64
CA LEU A 333 -15.07 26.53 -31.76
C LEU A 333 -13.84 25.66 -31.44
N GLY A 334 -12.80 25.84 -32.24
CA GLY A 334 -11.44 25.44 -31.94
C GLY A 334 -10.56 26.68 -31.77
N MET A 335 -9.45 26.48 -31.05
CA MET A 335 -8.31 27.38 -30.84
C MET A 335 -8.49 28.54 -29.86
N ILE A 336 -7.80 28.43 -28.71
CA ILE A 336 -6.78 29.35 -28.18
C ILE A 336 -6.15 28.66 -26.95
N GLY A 337 -4.83 28.48 -26.91
CA GLY A 337 -4.16 28.00 -25.70
C GLY A 337 -2.75 27.42 -25.85
N GLY A 338 -1.93 27.92 -26.78
CA GLY A 338 -0.59 27.38 -27.04
C GLY A 338 0.51 28.43 -26.91
N VAL A 339 0.84 28.89 -25.70
CA VAL A 339 2.12 29.60 -25.42
C VAL A 339 2.70 29.32 -24.02
N ILE A 340 1.97 28.77 -23.05
CA ILE A 340 2.48 28.63 -21.67
C ILE A 340 3.30 27.34 -21.43
N PHE A 341 3.20 26.33 -22.30
CA PHE A 341 3.84 25.02 -22.08
C PHE A 341 5.34 24.94 -22.42
N ALA A 342 5.92 25.93 -23.10
CA ALA A 342 7.32 25.86 -23.52
C ALA A 342 8.34 26.30 -22.44
N LEU A 343 7.90 27.02 -21.40
CA LEU A 343 8.81 27.54 -20.36
C LEU A 343 8.93 26.63 -19.12
N SER A 344 7.96 25.73 -18.88
CA SER A 344 7.99 24.84 -17.71
C SER A 344 8.86 23.59 -17.92
N MET A 345 9.04 23.10 -19.16
CA MET A 345 9.89 21.93 -19.43
C MET A 345 11.39 22.24 -19.45
N GLY A 346 11.79 23.51 -19.62
CA GLY A 346 13.20 23.92 -19.58
C GLY A 346 13.82 23.86 -18.17
N ALA A 347 13.04 24.17 -17.13
CA ALA A 347 13.53 24.21 -15.75
C ALA A 347 13.80 22.81 -15.17
N VAL A 348 13.00 21.80 -15.56
CA VAL A 348 13.13 20.42 -15.07
C VAL A 348 14.34 19.72 -15.70
N ALA A 349 14.65 20.00 -16.97
CA ALA A 349 15.80 19.43 -17.66
C ALA A 349 17.15 19.93 -17.08
N VAL A 350 17.23 21.21 -16.70
CA VAL A 350 18.45 21.80 -16.12
C VAL A 350 18.70 21.27 -14.70
N TYR A 351 17.66 21.02 -13.92
CA TYR A 351 17.78 20.43 -12.58
C TYR A 351 18.27 18.97 -12.62
N GLY A 352 17.77 18.16 -13.57
CA GLY A 352 18.20 16.77 -13.74
C GLY A 352 19.68 16.63 -14.12
N VAL A 353 20.19 17.49 -15.01
CA VAL A 353 21.59 17.43 -15.47
C VAL A 353 22.57 17.95 -14.41
N SER A 354 22.19 18.96 -13.61
CA SER A 354 22.98 19.47 -12.48
C SER A 354 23.26 18.37 -11.43
N ARG A 355 22.26 17.53 -11.13
CA ARG A 355 22.37 16.43 -10.14
C ARG A 355 23.36 15.34 -10.55
N VAL A 356 23.46 15.02 -11.84
CA VAL A 356 24.39 13.98 -12.36
C VAL A 356 25.83 14.49 -12.41
N LEU A 357 26.04 15.78 -12.68
CA LEU A 357 27.39 16.35 -12.79
C LEU A 357 28.03 16.65 -11.43
N LEU A 358 27.25 16.95 -10.39
CA LEU A 358 27.78 17.23 -9.05
C LEU A 358 28.24 15.97 -8.29
N ASN A 359 27.73 14.77 -8.65
CA ASN A 359 28.16 13.51 -8.05
C ASN A 359 29.53 13.00 -8.52
N ARG A 360 30.15 13.62 -9.55
CA ARG A 360 31.46 13.19 -10.07
C ARG A 360 32.68 13.83 -9.40
N ARG A 361 32.53 14.76 -8.45
CA ARG A 361 33.67 15.53 -7.88
C ARG A 361 34.17 15.11 -6.49
N ARG A 362 33.64 14.06 -5.85
CA ARG A 362 34.23 13.55 -4.60
C ARG A 362 35.29 12.47 -4.88
N LYS A 363 36.52 12.92 -5.15
CA LYS A 363 37.73 12.07 -5.01
C LYS A 363 37.84 11.59 -3.56
N PRO A 364 38.07 10.30 -3.29
CA PRO A 364 38.44 9.84 -1.96
C PRO A 364 39.87 10.29 -1.66
N SER A 365 40.00 11.37 -0.90
CA SER A 365 41.25 11.75 -0.22
C SER A 365 41.31 11.01 1.11
N GLY A 366 42.20 10.03 1.24
CA GLY A 366 42.39 9.35 2.51
C GLY A 366 43.24 8.10 2.49
N ARG A 367 44.45 8.17 1.91
CA ARG A 367 45.52 7.22 2.25
C ARG A 367 45.85 7.41 3.74
N LYS A 368 45.54 6.42 4.57
CA LYS A 368 46.39 6.10 5.74
C LYS A 368 46.93 4.70 5.57
N ALA A 369 48.23 4.67 5.30
CA ALA A 369 49.04 3.47 5.33
C ALA A 369 49.03 2.88 6.73
N LEU A 370 48.56 1.64 6.86
CA LEU A 370 48.87 0.77 7.99
C LEU A 370 49.51 -0.49 7.44
N ARG A 371 50.84 -0.43 7.31
CA ARG A 371 51.72 -1.60 7.38
C ARG A 371 51.55 -2.19 8.79
N SER A 372 51.05 -3.41 8.92
CA SER A 372 51.68 -4.41 9.78
C SER A 372 51.16 -5.83 9.51
N ARG A 373 52.12 -6.74 9.38
CA ARG A 373 52.07 -8.20 9.59
C ARG A 373 51.09 -9.03 8.74
N ALA A 374 51.61 -9.44 7.59
CA ALA A 374 51.37 -10.80 7.10
C ALA A 374 51.94 -11.80 8.12
N ARG A 375 51.05 -12.57 8.76
CA ARG A 375 51.39 -13.89 9.32
C ARG A 375 50.78 -14.92 8.40
N ASN A 376 51.65 -15.73 7.80
CA ASN A 376 51.32 -16.95 7.10
C ASN A 376 50.49 -17.85 8.02
N LEU A 377 49.24 -18.10 7.66
CA LEU A 377 48.48 -19.26 8.13
C LEU A 377 48.38 -20.23 6.95
N SER A 378 49.33 -21.16 6.96
CA SER A 378 49.34 -22.36 6.15
C SER A 378 48.13 -23.22 6.54
N TYR A 379 47.23 -23.49 5.60
CA TYR A 379 46.24 -24.55 5.75
C TYR A 379 46.94 -25.87 5.43
N ARG A 380 47.09 -26.70 6.46
CA ARG A 380 47.51 -28.10 6.34
C ARG A 380 46.28 -28.90 5.96
N ILE A 381 46.24 -29.36 4.72
CA ILE A 381 45.34 -30.42 4.25
C ILE A 381 45.80 -31.71 4.95
N LEU A 382 44.94 -32.32 5.75
CA LEU A 382 45.08 -33.73 6.12
C LEU A 382 44.12 -34.52 5.25
N SER A 383 44.71 -35.18 4.26
CA SER A 383 44.13 -36.30 3.53
C SER A 383 44.05 -37.52 4.44
N GLU A 384 43.02 -38.32 4.19
CA GLU A 384 42.85 -39.70 4.63
C GLU A 384 44.12 -40.55 4.42
N GLU A 385 44.39 -41.45 5.38
CA GLU A 385 44.78 -42.85 5.16
C GLU A 385 44.93 -43.54 6.53
N GLY A 386 44.18 -44.63 6.74
CA GLY A 386 44.16 -45.44 7.96
C GLY A 386 42.83 -46.12 8.19
#